data_AF-A0A7G5XI60-F1
#
_entry.id   AF-A0A7G5XI60-F1
#
_cell.length_a   1.000
_cell.length_b   1.000
_cell.length_c   1.000
_cell.angle_alpha   90.00
_cell.angle_beta   90.00
_cell.angle_gamma   90.00
#
_symmetry.space_group_name_H-M   'P 1'
#
loop_
_entity.id
_entity.type
_entity.pdbx_description
1 polymer ?
#
loop_
_entity_poly.entity_id
_entity_poly.type
_entity_poly.pdbx_seq_one_letter_code
_entity_poly.pdbx_strand_id
1 'polypeptide(L)'
;MIYRALGAAGNTSTQSLELVFASFEVSGKKWDVEIRQTASIVYPSHLQQRLQSAATSSAVDYLQLHIDYGHWIADQIKQFIEEHHLDYQIQLIGLMGHTAIHSPETKMSHALGDAAAVAAITGVNVVSDFRTIDLALNGNADPVFKLASTLLPLPEAVHHDAFYAAFFALLRWREDNNMLAADTGALRDSIGGAVWVGQEW
;
A
#
# COMPACT_ATOMS: atom_id res chain seq x y z
N MET A 1 -18.38 -12.25 4.09
CA MET A 1 -17.83 -12.16 2.71
C MET A 1 -16.32 -12.33 2.82
N ILE A 2 -15.69 -13.02 1.87
CA ILE A 2 -14.24 -13.27 1.90
C ILE A 2 -13.57 -12.45 0.82
N TYR A 3 -12.52 -11.73 1.22
CA TYR A 3 -11.65 -10.96 0.34
C TYR A 3 -10.22 -11.48 0.44
N ARG A 4 -9.47 -11.41 -0.65
CA ARG A 4 -8.07 -11.82 -0.71
C ARG A 4 -7.25 -10.68 -1.29
N ALA A 5 -6.42 -10.08 -0.45
CA ALA A 5 -5.63 -8.92 -0.81
C ALA A 5 -4.15 -9.15 -0.51
N LEU A 6 -3.31 -8.62 -1.39
CA LEU A 6 -1.88 -8.55 -1.20
C LEU A 6 -1.49 -7.12 -0.84
N GLY A 7 -0.70 -6.94 0.20
CA GLY A 7 -0.20 -5.63 0.61
C GLY A 7 1.28 -5.54 0.32
N ALA A 8 1.71 -4.40 -0.23
CA ALA A 8 3.09 -4.11 -0.58
C ALA A 8 3.53 -2.79 0.05
N ALA A 9 4.58 -2.83 0.86
CA ALA A 9 5.12 -1.66 1.53
C ALA A 9 6.66 -1.70 1.57
N GLY A 10 7.30 -0.57 1.32
CA GLY A 10 8.74 -0.46 1.46
C GLY A 10 9.14 -0.24 2.91
N ASN A 11 10.05 -1.08 3.42
CA ASN A 11 10.61 -0.94 4.77
C ASN A 11 11.94 -0.20 4.72
N THR A 12 11.99 1.00 5.28
CA THR A 12 13.19 1.83 5.34
C THR A 12 14.22 1.33 6.35
N SER A 13 13.83 0.54 7.34
CA SER A 13 14.74 0.02 8.37
C SER A 13 15.54 -1.17 7.84
N THR A 14 14.87 -2.10 7.16
CA THR A 14 15.49 -3.29 6.59
C THR A 14 15.88 -3.13 5.13
N GLN A 15 15.47 -2.04 4.48
CA GLN A 15 15.79 -1.73 3.08
C GLN A 15 15.29 -2.85 2.17
N SER A 16 14.02 -3.23 2.36
CA SER A 16 13.34 -4.31 1.66
C SER A 16 11.92 -3.92 1.27
N LEU A 17 11.37 -4.60 0.27
CA LEU A 17 9.95 -4.63 -0.03
C LEU A 17 9.30 -5.75 0.79
N GLU A 18 8.25 -5.40 1.51
CA GLU A 18 7.48 -6.34 2.33
C GLU A 18 6.17 -6.65 1.64
N LEU A 19 5.89 -7.94 1.44
CA LEU A 19 4.67 -8.46 0.83
C LEU A 19 3.90 -9.28 1.85
N VAL A 20 2.60 -9.03 1.96
CA VAL A 20 1.68 -9.81 2.81
C VAL A 20 0.44 -10.15 2.01
N PHE A 21 0.24 -11.43 1.71
CA PHE A 21 -0.98 -11.94 1.12
C PHE A 21 -1.88 -12.57 2.21
N ALA A 22 -3.11 -12.07 2.33
CA ALA A 22 -4.03 -12.50 3.36
C ALA A 22 -5.47 -12.64 2.85
N SER A 23 -6.22 -13.52 3.52
CA SER A 23 -7.64 -13.70 3.34
C SER A 23 -8.37 -13.04 4.50
N PHE A 24 -9.23 -12.07 4.20
CA PHE A 24 -10.01 -11.31 5.16
C PHE A 24 -11.47 -11.75 5.08
N GLU A 25 -12.03 -12.15 6.21
CA GLU A 25 -13.44 -12.47 6.33
C GLU A 25 -14.16 -11.36 7.11
N VAL A 26 -15.29 -10.90 6.56
CA VAL A 26 -16.15 -9.92 7.24
C VAL A 26 -17.53 -10.49 7.50
N SER A 27 -17.96 -10.39 8.76
CA SER A 27 -19.31 -10.72 9.22
C SER A 27 -19.87 -9.54 10.02
N GLY A 28 -20.76 -8.77 9.41
CA GLY A 28 -21.22 -7.48 9.95
C GLY A 28 -20.07 -6.46 9.96
N LYS A 29 -19.65 -6.03 11.16
CA LYS A 29 -18.52 -5.09 11.36
C LYS A 29 -17.25 -5.78 11.91
N LYS A 30 -17.30 -7.10 12.10
CA LYS A 30 -16.17 -7.87 12.62
C LYS A 30 -15.36 -8.42 11.47
N TRP A 31 -14.04 -8.26 11.59
CA TRP A 31 -13.06 -8.74 10.65
C TRP A 31 -12.24 -9.85 11.30
N ASP A 32 -12.07 -10.93 10.56
CA ASP A 32 -11.13 -12.00 10.84
C ASP A 32 -10.14 -12.10 9.68
N VAL A 33 -8.93 -12.60 9.95
CA VAL A 33 -7.88 -12.69 8.94
C VAL A 33 -7.08 -13.97 9.05
N GLU A 34 -6.73 -14.51 7.89
CA GLU A 34 -5.75 -15.59 7.74
C GLU A 34 -4.61 -15.10 6.85
N ILE A 35 -3.40 -15.10 7.41
CA ILE A 35 -2.18 -14.83 6.65
C ILE A 35 -1.87 -16.05 5.80
N ARG A 36 -1.85 -15.86 4.48
CA ARG A 36 -1.65 -16.95 3.52
C ARG A 36 -0.18 -17.08 3.15
N GLN A 37 0.46 -15.94 2.88
CA GLN A 37 1.88 -15.91 2.57
C GLN A 37 2.50 -14.54 2.83
N THR A 38 3.79 -14.51 3.16
CA THR A 38 4.57 -13.28 3.31
C THR A 38 5.92 -13.39 2.60
N ALA A 39 6.52 -12.25 2.25
CA ALA A 39 7.88 -12.18 1.74
C ALA A 39 8.54 -10.86 2.15
N SER A 40 9.86 -10.90 2.36
CA SER A 40 10.72 -9.74 2.58
C SER A 40 11.84 -9.78 1.55
N ILE A 41 11.82 -8.82 0.62
CA ILE A 41 12.68 -8.80 -0.56
C ILE A 41 13.65 -7.64 -0.44
N VAL A 42 14.92 -7.95 -0.18
CA VAL A 42 15.98 -6.93 -0.02
C VAL A 42 16.17 -6.13 -1.31
N TYR A 43 16.25 -4.81 -1.19
CA TYR A 43 16.50 -3.96 -2.35
C TYR A 43 17.88 -4.22 -2.95
N PRO A 44 17.99 -4.26 -4.29
CA PRO A 44 19.27 -4.11 -4.96
C PRO A 44 19.94 -2.81 -4.52
N SER A 45 21.27 -2.84 -4.31
CA SER A 45 22.03 -1.70 -3.77
C SER A 45 21.83 -0.40 -4.54
N HIS A 46 21.72 -0.47 -5.87
CA HIS A 46 21.48 0.70 -6.72
C HIS A 46 20.09 1.31 -6.50
N LEU A 47 19.05 0.48 -6.31
CA LEU A 47 17.69 0.94 -6.04
C LEU A 47 17.61 1.55 -4.64
N GLN A 48 18.23 0.90 -3.65
CA GLN A 48 18.32 1.38 -2.29
C GLN A 48 18.89 2.81 -2.23
N GLN A 49 20.01 3.06 -2.90
CA GLN A 49 20.66 4.38 -2.94
C GLN A 49 19.76 5.45 -3.56
N ARG A 50 19.04 5.10 -4.64
CA ARG A 50 18.08 6.01 -5.29
C ARG A 50 16.89 6.33 -4.39
N LEU A 51 16.32 5.33 -3.71
CA LEU A 51 15.20 5.53 -2.77
C LEU A 51 15.61 6.43 -1.59
N GLN A 52 16.80 6.23 -1.01
CA GLN A 52 17.31 7.04 0.10
C GLN A 52 17.57 8.51 -0.28
N SER A 53 17.91 8.78 -1.53
CA SER A 53 18.18 10.14 -2.04
C SER A 53 16.99 10.79 -2.74
N ALA A 54 15.83 10.11 -2.77
CA ALA A 54 14.67 10.55 -3.54
C ALA A 54 14.23 11.98 -3.20
N ALA A 55 14.11 12.30 -1.91
CA ALA A 55 13.60 13.60 -1.46
C ALA A 55 14.44 14.81 -1.93
N THR A 56 15.70 14.59 -2.29
CA THR A 56 16.62 15.64 -2.75
C THR A 56 16.98 15.53 -4.24
N SER A 57 16.38 14.58 -4.95
CA SER A 57 16.59 14.38 -6.40
C SER A 57 15.89 15.45 -7.24
N SER A 58 16.30 15.58 -8.51
CA SER A 58 15.59 16.45 -9.45
C SER A 58 14.18 15.91 -9.69
N ALA A 59 13.24 16.77 -10.11
CA ALA A 59 11.87 16.33 -10.40
C ALA A 59 11.83 15.21 -11.46
N VAL A 60 12.71 15.28 -12.46
CA VAL A 60 12.82 14.25 -13.52
C VAL A 60 13.30 12.93 -12.93
N ASP A 61 14.37 12.96 -12.13
CA ASP A 61 14.93 11.74 -11.51
C ASP A 61 13.96 11.11 -10.51
N TYR A 62 13.22 11.95 -9.77
CA TYR A 62 12.19 11.52 -8.83
C TYR A 62 11.05 10.78 -9.54
N LEU A 63 10.54 11.36 -10.63
CA LEU A 63 9.49 10.73 -11.43
C LEU A 63 9.98 9.45 -12.10
N GLN A 64 11.21 9.45 -12.64
CA GLN A 64 11.79 8.24 -13.20
C GLN A 64 11.95 7.15 -12.14
N LEU A 65 12.40 7.48 -10.93
CA LEU A 65 12.48 6.54 -9.83
C LEU A 65 11.11 6.00 -9.41
N HIS A 66 10.07 6.84 -9.41
CA HIS A 66 8.70 6.40 -9.11
C HIS A 66 8.24 5.30 -10.09
N ILE A 67 8.48 5.51 -11.39
CA ILE A 67 8.16 4.55 -12.45
C ILE A 67 9.01 3.29 -12.34
N ASP A 68 10.34 3.43 -12.26
CA ASP A 68 11.27 2.30 -12.18
C ASP A 68 10.96 1.42 -10.96
N TYR A 69 10.70 2.04 -9.81
CA TYR A 69 10.37 1.33 -8.58
C TYR A 69 9.00 0.64 -8.69
N GLY A 70 8.00 1.27 -9.31
CA GLY A 70 6.71 0.64 -9.58
C GLY A 70 6.82 -0.62 -10.44
N HIS A 71 7.60 -0.56 -11.52
CA HIS A 71 7.86 -1.73 -12.37
C HIS A 71 8.61 -2.83 -11.60
N TRP A 72 9.64 -2.45 -10.83
CA TRP A 72 10.37 -3.41 -10.01
C TRP A 72 9.45 -4.10 -8.98
N ILE A 73 8.57 -3.34 -8.29
CA ILE A 73 7.57 -3.91 -7.37
C ILE A 73 6.65 -4.88 -8.13
N ALA A 74 6.19 -4.50 -9.31
CA ALA A 74 5.29 -5.34 -10.11
C ALA A 74 5.94 -6.69 -10.48
N ASP A 75 7.21 -6.66 -10.89
CA ASP A 75 8.00 -7.87 -11.16
C ASP A 75 8.16 -8.73 -9.90
N GLN A 76 8.45 -8.11 -8.74
CA GLN A 76 8.55 -8.83 -7.46
C GLN A 76 7.22 -9.47 -7.05
N ILE A 77 6.10 -8.78 -7.24
CA ILE A 77 4.77 -9.32 -6.94
C ILE A 77 4.45 -10.47 -7.89
N LYS A 78 4.75 -10.34 -9.18
CA LYS A 78 4.52 -11.41 -10.16
C LYS A 78 5.34 -12.65 -9.82
N GLN A 79 6.63 -12.48 -9.50
CA GLN A 79 7.48 -13.57 -9.06
C GLN A 79 6.92 -14.24 -7.79
N PHE A 80 6.49 -13.44 -6.80
CA PHE A 80 5.85 -13.96 -5.58
C PHE A 80 4.57 -14.76 -5.87
N ILE A 81 3.75 -14.32 -6.82
CA ILE A 81 2.53 -15.03 -7.24
C ILE A 81 2.90 -16.37 -7.87
N GLU A 82 3.86 -16.38 -8.80
CA GLU A 82 4.31 -17.58 -9.51
C GLU A 82 4.94 -18.61 -8.55
N GLU A 83 5.86 -18.17 -7.69
CA GLU A 83 6.59 -19.01 -6.72
C GLU A 83 5.66 -19.70 -5.70
N HIS A 84 4.51 -19.08 -5.40
CA HIS A 84 3.55 -19.58 -4.42
C HIS A 84 2.25 -20.08 -5.05
N HIS A 85 2.17 -20.15 -6.38
CA HIS A 85 0.99 -20.62 -7.13
C HIS A 85 -0.30 -19.89 -6.75
N LEU A 86 -0.21 -18.55 -6.65
CA LEU A 86 -1.31 -17.67 -6.20
C LEU A 86 -2.14 -17.10 -7.36
N ASP A 87 -1.98 -17.63 -8.57
CA ASP A 87 -2.68 -17.18 -9.76
C ASP A 87 -4.20 -17.11 -9.54
N TYR A 88 -4.81 -15.99 -9.96
CA TYR A 88 -6.25 -15.72 -9.82
C TYR A 88 -6.79 -15.71 -8.37
N GLN A 89 -5.93 -15.79 -7.35
CA GLN A 89 -6.36 -15.76 -5.96
C GLN A 89 -6.38 -14.36 -5.36
N ILE A 90 -5.55 -13.45 -5.89
CA ILE A 90 -5.44 -12.07 -5.42
C ILE A 90 -6.47 -11.21 -6.16
N GLN A 91 -7.34 -10.56 -5.39
CA GLN A 91 -8.40 -9.70 -5.94
C GLN A 91 -8.00 -8.24 -5.97
N LEU A 92 -7.12 -7.85 -5.04
CA LEU A 92 -6.71 -6.47 -4.84
C LEU A 92 -5.28 -6.41 -4.30
N ILE A 93 -4.53 -5.42 -4.76
CA ILE A 93 -3.21 -5.08 -4.20
C ILE A 93 -3.33 -3.74 -3.48
N GLY A 94 -2.93 -3.69 -2.22
CA GLY A 94 -2.71 -2.45 -1.49
C GLY A 94 -1.25 -2.02 -1.58
N LEU A 95 -0.98 -0.93 -2.28
CA LEU A 95 0.37 -0.41 -2.46
C LEU A 95 0.58 0.83 -1.58
N MET A 96 1.30 0.63 -0.47
CA MET A 96 1.80 1.76 0.33
C MET A 96 3.01 2.41 -0.33
N GLY A 97 3.85 1.61 -1.00
CA GLY A 97 5.08 2.08 -1.64
C GLY A 97 6.16 2.48 -0.63
N HIS A 98 7.05 3.39 -1.05
CA HIS A 98 8.13 3.93 -0.22
C HIS A 98 7.90 5.42 0.05
N THR A 99 7.61 5.80 1.30
CA THR A 99 7.34 7.20 1.65
C THR A 99 8.61 8.05 1.48
N ALA A 100 8.70 8.79 0.39
CA ALA A 100 9.85 9.65 0.10
C ALA A 100 9.64 11.08 0.60
N ILE A 101 8.39 11.56 0.61
CA ILE A 101 8.03 12.91 1.07
C ILE A 101 6.81 12.80 1.99
N HIS A 102 6.90 13.41 3.17
CA HIS A 102 5.77 13.61 4.07
C HIS A 102 5.99 14.91 4.85
N SER A 103 5.19 15.92 4.53
CA SER A 103 5.24 17.28 5.06
C SER A 103 3.79 17.77 5.27
N PRO A 104 3.16 17.40 6.40
CA PRO A 104 1.79 17.80 6.73
C PRO A 104 1.60 19.33 6.79
N GLU A 105 2.64 20.07 7.16
CA GLU A 105 2.64 21.53 7.24
C GLU A 105 2.45 22.19 5.86
N THR A 106 2.97 21.57 4.79
CA THR A 106 2.76 22.02 3.41
C THR A 106 1.71 21.20 2.66
N LYS A 107 1.03 20.28 3.36
CA LYS A 107 0.04 19.34 2.80
C LYS A 107 0.59 18.46 1.67
N MET A 108 1.90 18.16 1.72
CA MET A 108 2.55 17.29 0.75
C MET A 108 2.79 15.91 1.35
N SER A 109 2.43 14.87 0.61
CA SER A 109 2.94 13.52 0.86
C SER A 109 3.00 12.75 -0.46
N HIS A 110 4.07 11.99 -0.65
CA HIS A 110 4.18 11.12 -1.80
C HIS A 110 5.02 9.89 -1.46
N ALA A 111 4.47 8.72 -1.77
CA ALA A 111 5.17 7.46 -1.73
C ALA A 111 5.54 7.02 -3.15
N LEU A 112 6.80 6.66 -3.35
CA LEU A 112 7.29 6.10 -4.60
C LEU A 112 6.74 4.69 -4.82
N GLY A 113 6.56 4.31 -6.08
CA GLY A 113 5.98 3.04 -6.51
C GLY A 113 4.76 3.29 -7.38
N ASP A 114 4.97 3.31 -8.70
CA ASP A 114 3.89 3.52 -9.66
C ASP A 114 2.86 2.39 -9.62
N ALA A 115 1.68 2.71 -9.09
CA ALA A 115 0.56 1.79 -8.97
C ALA A 115 -0.04 1.41 -10.32
N ALA A 116 0.08 2.27 -11.34
CA ALA A 116 -0.38 1.96 -12.69
C ALA A 116 0.47 0.84 -13.30
N ALA A 117 1.80 0.92 -13.15
CA ALA A 117 2.70 -0.15 -13.56
C ALA A 117 2.38 -1.47 -12.84
N VAL A 118 2.15 -1.44 -11.52
CA VAL A 118 1.76 -2.64 -10.76
C VAL A 118 0.44 -3.21 -11.29
N ALA A 119 -0.57 -2.39 -11.53
CA ALA A 119 -1.87 -2.85 -12.04
C ALA A 119 -1.73 -3.48 -13.44
N ALA A 120 -1.03 -2.80 -14.35
CA ALA A 120 -0.88 -3.23 -15.74
C ALA A 120 -0.08 -4.55 -15.86
N ILE A 121 0.99 -4.70 -15.08
CA ILE A 121 1.87 -5.88 -15.17
C ILE A 121 1.27 -7.09 -14.45
N THR A 122 0.63 -6.89 -13.29
CA THR A 122 0.05 -7.99 -12.51
C THR A 122 -1.34 -8.40 -12.99
N GLY A 123 -2.04 -7.52 -13.72
CA GLY A 123 -3.44 -7.72 -14.09
C GLY A 123 -4.42 -7.63 -12.92
N VAL A 124 -3.95 -7.21 -11.75
CA VAL A 124 -4.74 -7.11 -10.51
C VAL A 124 -5.05 -5.65 -10.22
N ASN A 125 -6.24 -5.38 -9.69
CA ASN A 125 -6.59 -4.02 -9.27
C ASN A 125 -5.68 -3.55 -8.13
N VAL A 126 -5.22 -2.31 -8.19
CA VAL A 126 -4.31 -1.73 -7.19
C VAL A 126 -4.97 -0.54 -6.51
N VAL A 127 -4.94 -0.51 -5.17
CA VAL A 127 -5.23 0.68 -4.39
C VAL A 127 -3.93 1.25 -3.85
N SER A 128 -3.67 2.51 -4.12
CA SER A 128 -2.49 3.24 -3.64
C SER A 128 -2.89 4.58 -3.03
N ASP A 129 -1.91 5.41 -2.64
CA ASP A 129 -2.14 6.81 -2.28
C ASP A 129 -3.14 7.03 -1.12
N PHE A 130 -2.99 6.25 -0.04
CA PHE A 130 -3.92 6.26 1.09
C PHE A 130 -3.99 7.60 1.85
N ARG A 131 -2.95 8.44 1.77
CA ARG A 131 -2.77 9.64 2.60
C ARG A 131 -3.34 10.92 1.99
N THR A 132 -3.36 11.04 0.66
CA THR A 132 -3.51 12.35 0.00
C THR A 132 -4.88 12.98 0.20
N ILE A 133 -5.96 12.19 0.24
CA ILE A 133 -7.31 12.72 0.53
C ILE A 133 -7.38 13.32 1.94
N ASP A 134 -6.75 12.73 2.94
CA ASP A 134 -6.77 13.25 4.30
C ASP A 134 -6.05 14.60 4.41
N LEU A 135 -4.89 14.73 3.77
CA LEU A 135 -4.17 16.02 3.65
C LEU A 135 -5.01 17.07 2.91
N ALA A 136 -5.66 16.69 1.82
CA ALA A 136 -6.55 17.58 1.06
C ALA A 136 -7.77 18.04 1.90
N LEU A 137 -8.18 17.23 2.87
CA LEU A 137 -9.19 17.56 3.87
C LEU A 137 -8.60 18.25 5.11
N ASN A 138 -7.41 18.84 5.01
CA ASN A 138 -6.67 19.54 6.08
C ASN A 138 -6.18 18.68 7.25
N GLY A 139 -6.31 17.36 7.17
CA GLY A 139 -5.71 16.45 8.14
C GLY A 139 -4.18 16.39 8.05
N ASN A 140 -3.60 15.50 8.85
CA ASN A 140 -2.16 15.26 8.91
C ASN A 140 -1.72 13.96 8.22
N ALA A 141 -2.67 13.13 7.79
CA ALA A 141 -2.45 11.78 7.28
C ALA A 141 -1.56 10.92 8.19
N ASP A 142 -1.71 11.12 9.50
CA ASP A 142 -1.05 10.39 10.57
C ASP A 142 -1.91 10.47 11.85
N PRO A 143 -2.06 9.38 12.63
CA PRO A 143 -1.60 8.01 12.39
C PRO A 143 -2.36 7.30 11.25
N VAL A 144 -1.66 6.85 10.20
CA VAL A 144 -2.27 6.31 8.97
C VAL A 144 -3.19 5.13 9.23
N PHE A 145 -2.77 4.16 10.05
CA PHE A 145 -3.45 2.87 10.20
C PHE A 145 -4.25 2.72 11.49
N LYS A 146 -4.53 3.81 12.22
CA LYS A 146 -5.17 3.74 13.54
C LYS A 146 -6.57 3.13 13.51
N LEU A 147 -7.38 3.47 12.50
CA LEU A 147 -8.69 2.85 12.33
C LEU A 147 -8.55 1.36 12.03
N ALA A 148 -7.67 0.98 11.11
CA ALA A 148 -7.45 -0.42 10.77
C ALA A 148 -7.03 -1.26 11.98
N SER A 149 -6.07 -0.79 12.77
CA SER A 149 -5.59 -1.53 13.95
C SER A 149 -6.66 -1.70 15.03
N THR A 150 -7.63 -0.78 15.08
CA THR A 150 -8.80 -0.88 15.96
C THR A 150 -9.82 -1.90 15.44
N LEU A 151 -10.03 -1.95 14.12
CA LEU A 151 -10.96 -2.88 13.48
C LEU A 151 -10.42 -4.32 13.45
N LEU A 152 -9.12 -4.46 13.22
CA LEU A 152 -8.42 -5.72 13.04
C LEU A 152 -6.99 -5.59 13.58
N PRO A 153 -6.71 -6.13 14.78
CA PRO A 153 -5.37 -6.11 15.35
C PRO A 153 -4.35 -6.83 14.45
N LEU A 154 -3.11 -6.34 14.46
CA LEU A 154 -2.02 -6.94 13.70
C LEU A 154 -1.77 -8.39 14.17
N PRO A 155 -1.77 -9.38 13.27
CA PRO A 155 -1.36 -10.74 13.60
C PRO A 155 0.13 -10.84 13.95
N GLU A 156 0.51 -11.85 14.73
CA GLU A 156 1.91 -12.05 15.14
C GLU A 156 2.83 -12.33 13.95
N ALA A 157 4.06 -11.82 14.01
CA ALA A 157 5.12 -12.03 13.01
C ALA A 157 4.79 -11.56 11.57
N VAL A 158 3.89 -10.58 11.40
CA VAL A 158 3.57 -9.98 10.10
C VAL A 158 4.10 -8.55 10.02
N HIS A 159 4.60 -8.14 8.85
CA HIS A 159 5.01 -6.76 8.63
C HIS A 159 3.82 -5.80 8.67
N HIS A 160 3.88 -4.84 9.61
CA HIS A 160 2.80 -3.89 9.92
C HIS A 160 2.24 -3.15 8.70
N ASP A 161 3.10 -2.44 7.95
CA ASP A 161 2.63 -1.56 6.88
C ASP A 161 2.11 -2.33 5.66
N ALA A 162 2.70 -3.49 5.38
CA ALA A 162 2.25 -4.33 4.27
C ALA A 162 0.89 -4.96 4.61
N PHE A 163 0.73 -5.49 5.82
CA PHE A 163 -0.56 -6.00 6.29
C PHE A 163 -1.66 -4.94 6.21
N TYR A 164 -1.41 -3.75 6.77
CA TYR A 164 -2.43 -2.71 6.78
C TYR A 164 -2.63 -2.07 5.41
N ALA A 165 -1.65 -2.09 4.50
CA ALA A 165 -1.87 -1.72 3.10
C ALA A 165 -2.90 -2.64 2.43
N ALA A 166 -2.80 -3.97 2.62
CA ALA A 166 -3.80 -4.92 2.12
C ALA A 166 -5.18 -4.62 2.70
N PHE A 167 -5.27 -4.39 4.01
CA PHE A 167 -6.55 -4.14 4.66
C PHE A 167 -7.15 -2.78 4.30
N PHE A 168 -6.35 -1.72 4.21
CA PHE A 168 -6.79 -0.39 3.76
C PHE A 168 -7.29 -0.39 2.33
N ALA A 169 -6.64 -1.14 1.44
CA ALA A 169 -7.11 -1.33 0.08
C ALA A 169 -8.52 -1.92 0.06
N LEU A 170 -8.79 -2.92 0.91
CA LEU A 170 -10.12 -3.52 1.02
C LEU A 170 -11.17 -2.55 1.57
N LEU A 171 -10.84 -1.78 2.61
CA LEU A 171 -11.75 -0.74 3.11
C LEU A 171 -12.09 0.27 2.01
N ARG A 172 -11.07 0.75 1.29
CA ARG A 172 -11.26 1.65 0.14
C ARG A 172 -12.14 1.03 -0.94
N TRP A 173 -11.90 -0.23 -1.30
CA TRP A 173 -12.63 -0.97 -2.32
C TRP A 173 -14.11 -1.17 -1.96
N ARG A 174 -14.40 -1.30 -0.66
CA ARG A 174 -15.74 -1.43 -0.11
C ARG A 174 -16.43 -0.08 0.15
N GLU A 175 -15.73 1.02 -0.12
CA GLU A 175 -16.18 2.37 0.25
C GLU A 175 -16.44 2.54 1.76
N ASP A 176 -15.74 1.74 2.57
CA ASP A 176 -15.70 1.87 4.03
C ASP A 176 -14.60 2.87 4.41
N ASN A 177 -14.89 3.78 5.34
CA ASN A 177 -13.89 4.76 5.83
C ASN A 177 -12.62 4.03 6.28
N ASN A 178 -11.47 4.53 5.84
CA ASN A 178 -10.16 4.03 6.28
C ASN A 178 -9.38 5.09 7.07
N MET A 179 -9.76 6.38 6.99
CA MET A 179 -9.27 7.44 7.87
C MET A 179 -10.43 8.18 8.54
N LEU A 180 -10.27 8.44 9.84
CA LEU A 180 -11.22 9.19 10.65
C LEU A 180 -10.70 10.60 10.91
N ALA A 181 -11.58 11.59 10.76
CA ALA A 181 -11.29 12.99 11.08
C ALA A 181 -10.86 13.18 12.54
N ALA A 182 -11.45 12.39 13.45
CA ALA A 182 -11.10 12.41 14.87
C ALA A 182 -9.65 11.98 15.17
N ASP A 183 -9.01 11.25 14.25
CA ASP A 183 -7.64 10.77 14.40
C ASP A 183 -6.62 11.71 13.75
N THR A 184 -6.94 12.24 12.58
CA THR A 184 -5.99 12.98 11.73
C THR A 184 -6.16 14.49 11.80
N GLY A 185 -7.30 14.98 12.31
CA GLY A 185 -7.69 16.39 12.27
C GLY A 185 -8.31 16.83 10.94
N ALA A 186 -8.63 15.89 10.04
CA ALA A 186 -9.30 16.21 8.78
C ALA A 186 -10.71 16.78 9.00
N LEU A 187 -11.24 17.47 7.98
CA LEU A 187 -12.57 18.08 8.00
C LEU A 187 -13.71 17.04 8.13
N ARG A 188 -13.48 15.81 7.64
CA ARG A 188 -14.42 14.69 7.71
C ARG A 188 -13.69 13.37 7.48
N ASP A 189 -14.32 12.27 7.87
CA ASP A 189 -13.84 10.93 7.56
C ASP A 189 -13.73 10.71 6.04
N SER A 190 -12.85 9.80 5.64
CA SER A 190 -12.65 9.53 4.22
C SER A 190 -12.30 8.07 3.91
N ILE A 191 -12.52 7.74 2.64
CA ILE A 191 -12.13 6.49 2.00
C ILE A 191 -10.86 6.74 1.18
N GLY A 192 -9.77 7.14 1.82
CA GLY A 192 -8.50 7.48 1.17
C GLY A 192 -8.01 6.40 0.20
N GLY A 193 -7.35 6.81 -0.88
CA GLY A 193 -6.75 5.91 -1.85
C GLY A 193 -7.28 6.04 -3.28
N ALA A 194 -6.36 5.95 -4.23
CA ALA A 194 -6.62 5.89 -5.67
C ALA A 194 -6.75 4.44 -6.13
N VAL A 195 -7.70 4.17 -7.04
CA VAL A 195 -7.94 2.82 -7.58
C VAL A 195 -7.47 2.77 -9.03
N TRP A 196 -6.61 1.80 -9.31
CA TRP A 196 -6.10 1.47 -10.64
C TRP A 196 -6.68 0.11 -11.05
N VAL A 197 -7.42 0.08 -12.15
CA VAL A 197 -8.07 -1.14 -12.62
C VAL A 197 -7.07 -1.92 -13.47
N GLY A 198 -6.71 -3.13 -13.04
CA GLY A 198 -5.71 -3.98 -13.70
C GLY A 198 -6.27 -4.80 -14.86
N GLN A 199 -7.60 -4.81 -15.04
CA GLN A 199 -8.23 -5.45 -16.19
C GLN A 199 -8.29 -4.47 -17.36
N GLU A 200 -7.59 -4.80 -18.44
CA GLU A 200 -7.80 -4.19 -19.74
C GLU A 200 -8.90 -4.96 -20.49
N TRP A 201 -9.88 -4.23 -21.02
CA TRP A 201 -11.02 -4.75 -21.77
C TRP A 201 -10.62 -5.13 -23.19
#